data_AF-A0A7C2EDQ9-F1
#
_entry.id   AF-A0A7C2EDQ9-F1
#
_cell.length_a   1.000
_cell.length_b   1.000
_cell.length_c   1.000
_cell.angle_alpha   90.00
_cell.angle_beta   90.00
_cell.angle_gamma   90.00
#
_symmetry.space_group_name_H-M   'P 1'
#
loop_
_entity.id
_entity.type
_entity.pdbx_description
1 polymer ?
#
loop_
_entity_poly.entity_id
_entity_poly.type
_entity_poly.pdbx_seq_one_letter_code
_entity_poly.pdbx_strand_id
1 'polypeptide(L)' 'MPMSAPETEVVKTWKVACDGGGGALGHPRVWLQIPHDTGWIDCGYCDKRYIHESAAERVKAGAGAGG' A
#
# COMPACT_ATOMS: atom_id res chain seq x y z
N MET A 1 -16.86 -8.34 -13.22
CA MET A 1 -16.93 -7.14 -12.34
C MET A 1 -15.59 -6.42 -12.41
N PRO A 2 -15.51 -5.08 -12.40
CA PRO A 2 -14.20 -4.42 -12.47
C PRO A 2 -13.41 -4.79 -11.22
N MET A 3 -12.25 -5.42 -11.41
CA MET A 3 -11.24 -5.54 -10.38
C MET A 3 -10.72 -4.12 -10.14
N SER A 4 -11.40 -3.36 -9.27
CA SER A 4 -10.91 -2.06 -8.84
C SER A 4 -9.50 -2.28 -8.30
N ALA A 5 -8.52 -1.66 -8.95
CA ALA A 5 -7.13 -1.76 -8.56
C ALA A 5 -7.00 -1.49 -7.05
N PRO A 6 -6.16 -2.26 -6.34
CA PRO A 6 -5.96 -2.04 -4.91
C PRO A 6 -5.57 -0.59 -4.66
N GLU A 7 -6.14 0.03 -3.63
CA GLU A 7 -5.85 1.41 -3.30
C GLU A 7 -4.36 1.52 -2.94
N THR A 8 -3.55 2.06 -3.86
CA THR A 8 -2.10 2.19 -3.68
C THR A 8 -1.73 3.63 -3.32
N GLU A 9 -0.91 3.78 -2.29
CA GLU A 9 -0.39 5.06 -1.82
C GLU A 9 1.13 5.06 -1.87
N VAL A 10 1.72 6.08 -2.48
CA VAL A 10 3.18 6.24 -2.55
C VAL A 10 3.66 7.09 -1.39
N VAL A 11 4.57 6.55 -0.59
CA VAL A 11 5.12 7.19 0.60
C VAL A 11 6.61 7.42 0.45
N LYS A 12 7.13 8.41 1.19
CA LYS A 12 8.56 8.75 1.23
C LYS A 12 9.30 8.11 2.41
N THR A 13 8.55 7.45 3.29
CA THR A 13 9.07 6.88 4.53
C THR A 13 8.93 5.37 4.51
N TRP A 14 9.94 4.69 5.04
CA TRP A 14 9.90 3.23 5.21
C TRP A 14 8.94 2.79 6.31
N LYS A 15 8.61 3.67 7.25
CA LYS A 15 7.62 3.44 8.29
C LYS A 15 6.39 4.29 8.01
N VAL A 16 5.24 3.64 7.92
CA VAL A 16 3.95 4.26 7.57
C VAL A 16 2.96 4.08 8.70
N ALA A 17 2.22 5.13 9.04
CA ALA A 17 1.05 5.02 9.89
C ALA A 17 -0.18 4.83 9.02
N CYS A 18 -0.87 3.70 9.16
CA CYS A 18 -2.15 3.46 8.51
C CYS A 18 -3.27 3.61 9.55
N ASP A 19 -4.19 4.54 9.31
CA ASP A 19 -5.39 4.77 10.14
C ASP A 19 -6.68 4.20 9.52
N GLY A 20 -6.56 3.39 8.46
CA GLY A 20 -7.72 2.77 7.81
C GLY A 20 -8.58 3.74 6.99
N GLY A 21 -8.09 4.95 6.66
CA GLY A 21 -8.77 5.87 5.76
C GLY A 21 -9.90 6.67 6.40
N GLY A 22 -9.90 6.79 7.73
CA GLY A 22 -10.80 7.69 8.48
C GLY A 22 -12.30 7.36 8.45
N GLY A 23 -12.72 6.25 7.85
CA GLY A 23 -14.12 5.83 7.76
C GLY A 23 -14.58 4.95 8.93
N ALA A 24 -15.89 4.73 9.05
CA ALA A 24 -16.50 3.86 10.06
C ALA A 24 -16.07 2.37 9.98
N LEU A 25 -15.48 1.96 8.85
CA LEU A 25 -14.91 0.63 8.61
C LEU A 25 -13.37 0.60 8.67
N GLY A 26 -12.74 1.73 9.04
CA GLY A 26 -11.30 1.78 9.25
C GLY A 26 -10.86 1.02 10.51
N HIS A 27 -9.57 0.73 10.60
CA HIS A 27 -8.95 0.10 11.77
C HIS A 27 -8.18 1.14 12.61
N PRO A 28 -7.87 0.84 13.89
CA PRO A 28 -7.02 1.68 14.71
C PRO A 28 -5.67 1.95 14.03
N ARG A 29 -5.03 3.08 14.36
CA ARG A 29 -3.70 3.42 13.81
C ARG A 29 -2.71 2.29 14.06
N VAL A 30 -2.19 1.71 12.99
CA VAL A 30 -1.09 0.74 13.02
C VAL A 30 0.13 1.31 12.31
N TRP A 31 1.30 0.80 12.69
CA TRP A 31 2.56 1.15 12.06
C TRP A 31 3.02 0.00 11.19
N LEU A 32 3.16 0.25 9.89
CA LEU A 32 3.64 -0.68 8.89
C LEU A 32 5.08 -0.32 8.52
N GLN A 33 5.94 -1.33 8.40
CA GLN A 33 7.31 -1.17 7.95
C GLN A 33 7.43 -1.73 6.54
N ILE A 34 7.72 -0.87 5.56
CA ILE A 34 7.97 -1.26 4.19
C ILE A 34 9.34 -1.96 4.14
N PRO A 35 9.41 -3.23 3.69
CA PRO A 35 10.67 -3.91 3.46
C PRO A 35 11.41 -3.25 2.28
N HIS A 36 12.72 -3.02 2.43
CA HIS A 36 13.54 -2.39 1.40
C HIS A 36 13.67 -3.25 0.13
N ASP A 37 13.71 -4.58 0.29
CA ASP A 37 13.77 -5.54 -0.83
C ASP A 37 12.54 -5.43 -1.74
N THR A 38 11.34 -5.58 -1.16
CA THR A 38 10.09 -5.53 -1.93
C THR A 38 9.72 -4.11 -2.33
N GLY A 39 9.93 -3.14 -1.44
CA GLY A 39 9.62 -1.73 -1.63
C GLY A 39 8.14 -1.37 -1.49
N TRP A 40 7.31 -2.31 -1.04
CA TRP A 40 5.91 -2.09 -0.72
C TRP A 40 5.43 -3.02 0.40
N ILE A 41 4.33 -2.64 1.05
CA ILE A 41 3.61 -3.43 2.06
C ILE A 41 2.11 -3.21 1.94
N ASP A 42 1.32 -4.25 2.12
CA ASP A 42 -0.14 -4.18 2.26
C ASP A 42 -0.55 -3.99 3.72
N CYS A 43 -1.60 -3.20 3.94
CA CYS A 43 -2.29 -3.17 5.21
C CYS A 43 -3.28 -4.33 5.27
N GLY A 44 -3.07 -5.30 6.16
CA GLY A 44 -3.95 -6.46 6.31
C GLY A 44 -5.35 -6.18 6.88
N TYR A 45 -5.78 -4.90 6.95
CA TYR A 45 -7.10 -4.51 7.44
C TYR A 45 -7.91 -3.75 6.38
N CYS A 46 -7.31 -2.77 5.71
CA CYS A 46 -7.98 -1.94 4.70
C CYS A 46 -7.54 -2.27 3.27
N ASP A 47 -6.69 -3.29 3.08
CA ASP A 47 -6.11 -3.72 1.80
C ASP A 47 -5.38 -2.61 1.03
N LYS A 48 -5.10 -1.47 1.68
CA LYS A 48 -4.32 -0.38 1.12
C LYS A 48 -2.87 -0.81 0.99
N ARG A 49 -2.29 -0.61 -0.19
CA ARG A 49 -0.88 -0.92 -0.45
C ARG A 49 -0.04 0.35 -0.38
N TYR A 50 0.92 0.35 0.52
CA TYR A 50 1.91 1.42 0.65
C TYR A 50 3.16 1.06 -0.12
N ILE A 51 3.59 1.94 -1.02
CA ILE A 51 4.77 1.74 -1.86
C ILE A 51 5.76 2.86 -1.56
N HIS A 52 7.02 2.52 -1.31
CA HIS A 52 8.05 3.53 -1.14
C HIS A 52 8.37 4.19 -2.50
N GLU A 53 8.60 5.50 -2.54
CA GLU A 53 8.88 6.25 -3.78
C GLU A 53 10.00 5.62 -4.62
N SER A 54 11.04 5.09 -3.98
CA SER A 54 12.17 4.43 -4.65
C SER A 54 11.78 3.13 -5.37
N ALA A 55 10.65 2.53 -5.00
CA ALA A 55 10.12 1.32 -5.61
C ALA A 55 8.81 1.58 -6.37
N ALA A 56 8.24 2.79 -6.31
CA ALA A 56 6.98 3.12 -6.94
C ALA A 56 6.99 2.87 -8.44
N GLU A 57 8.08 3.23 -9.13
CA GLU A 57 8.23 3.00 -10.57
C GLU A 57 8.32 1.49 -10.88
N ARG A 58 9.10 0.74 -10.10
CA ARG A 58 9.26 -0.72 -10.24
C ARG A 58 7.94 -1.46 -10.00
N VAL A 59 7.20 -1.07 -8.96
CA VAL A 59 5.94 -1.72 -8.56
C VAL A 59 4.81 -1.36 -9.53
N LYS A 60 4.71 -0.09 -9.98
CA LYS A 60 3.72 0.32 -10.98
C LYS A 60 3.97 -0.32 -12.35
N ALA A 61 5.23 -0.49 -12.75
CA ALA A 61 5.58 -1.19 -13.98
C ALA A 61 5.17 -2.68 -13.98
N GLY A 62 5.13 -3.33 -12.80
CA GLY A 62 4.70 -4.72 -12.64
C GLY A 62 3.21 -4.92 -12.31
N ALA A 63 2.51 -3.89 -11.81
CA ALA A 63 1.11 -3.99 -11.36
C ALA A 63 0.08 -4.07 -12.49
N GLY A 64 0.51 -4.11 -13.76
CA GLY A 64 -0.35 -4.28 -14.94
C GLY A 64 -0.55 -5.72 -15.42
N ALA A 65 0.01 -6.73 -14.75
CA ALA A 65 -0.09 -8.14 -15.16
C ALA A 65 -0.85 -8.98 -14.13
N GLY A 66 -2.18 -8.93 -14.20
CA GLY A 66 -3.07 -9.91 -13.58
C GLY A 66 -4.20 -10.22 -14.56
N GLY A 67 -4.06 -11.35 -15.26
CA GLY A 67 -5.11 -11.95 -16.11
C GLY A 67 -6.12 -12.75 -15.30
#